data_AF-A0A8H5K635-F1
#
_entry.id   AF-A0A8H5K635-F1
#
_cell.length_a   1.000
_cell.length_b   1.000
_cell.length_c   1.000
_cell.angle_alpha   90.00
_cell.angle_beta   90.00
_cell.angle_gamma   90.00
#
_symmetry.space_group_name_H-M   'P 1'
#
loop_
_entity.id
_entity.type
_entity.pdbx_description
1 polymer ?
#
loop_
_entity_poly.entity_id
_entity_poly.type
_entity_poly.pdbx_seq_one_letter_code
_entity_poly.pdbx_strand_id
1 'polypeptide(L)'
;MKLLRHWITSTSQKIAKGPEICNFWHNTATTVALQHPFVLQQVLSLAALHVAYLNPAEQSEHIVIAAAHHTRSLQGFQSAISQRNDDIGEGSGIFLWSLLNLLYVFSIMGRFGRENDTTIEDRRARVLGTNWIPLTRGISSVFKSVDPAIQSDTFKALRRFGGCWESLDPKNVLCEQDRHFVPLAKIWEDNNDKATYDETLKILRKCYAFTNLFETRDTQPEMTSEWTSHNRVTGPVVFILYTPEHYFELLT
;
A
#
# COMPACT_ATOMS: atom_id res chain seq x y z
N MET A 1 -22.48 10.30 5.22
CA MET A 1 -23.14 9.02 5.59
C MET A 1 -23.00 7.93 4.54
N LYS A 2 -23.35 8.14 3.26
CA LYS A 2 -23.26 7.08 2.21
C LYS A 2 -21.86 6.45 2.07
N LEU A 3 -20.80 7.27 2.00
CA LEU A 3 -19.42 6.79 1.88
C LEU A 3 -18.92 6.01 3.11
N LEU A 4 -19.26 6.45 4.32
CA LEU A 4 -18.88 5.72 5.55
C LEU A 4 -19.58 4.36 5.61
N ARG A 5 -20.86 4.29 5.23
CA ARG A 5 -21.56 3.01 5.10
C ARG A 5 -20.85 2.11 4.09
N HIS A 6 -20.49 2.65 2.91
CA HIS A 6 -19.75 1.91 1.88
C HIS A 6 -18.37 1.43 2.36
N TRP A 7 -17.69 2.21 3.20
CA TRP A 7 -16.46 1.79 3.85
C TRP A 7 -16.67 0.53 4.70
N ILE A 8 -17.65 0.61 5.62
CA ILE A 8 -17.94 -0.44 6.59
C ILE A 8 -18.41 -1.71 5.87
N THR A 9 -19.31 -1.61 4.91
CA THR A 9 -19.96 -2.78 4.30
C THR A 9 -19.23 -3.34 3.08
N SER A 10 -18.26 -2.63 2.51
CA SER A 10 -17.64 -3.02 1.25
C SER A 10 -16.14 -2.74 1.18
N THR A 11 -15.74 -1.47 1.29
CA THR A 11 -14.34 -1.07 1.03
C THR A 11 -13.34 -1.76 1.97
N SER A 12 -13.60 -1.72 3.27
CA SER A 12 -12.72 -2.34 4.28
C SER A 12 -12.50 -3.84 4.07
N GLN A 13 -13.51 -4.54 3.55
CA GLN A 13 -13.46 -5.99 3.29
C GLN A 13 -12.66 -6.35 2.03
N LYS A 14 -12.37 -5.37 1.15
CA LYS A 14 -11.67 -5.58 -0.12
C LYS A 14 -10.20 -5.15 -0.08
N ILE A 15 -9.72 -4.57 1.02
CA ILE A 15 -8.34 -4.07 1.14
C ILE A 15 -7.33 -5.22 1.24
N ALA A 16 -7.64 -6.26 2.00
CA ALA A 16 -6.74 -7.38 2.24
C ALA A 16 -7.53 -8.69 2.39
N LYS A 17 -6.84 -9.83 2.27
CA LYS A 17 -7.39 -11.17 2.51
C LYS A 17 -6.88 -11.75 3.82
N GLY A 18 -7.72 -12.55 4.48
CA GLY A 18 -7.44 -13.20 5.76
C GLY A 18 -8.27 -12.61 6.91
N PRO A 19 -8.84 -13.46 7.80
CA PRO A 19 -9.82 -13.01 8.78
C PRO A 19 -9.29 -11.96 9.76
N GLU A 20 -8.03 -12.09 10.20
CA GLU A 20 -7.40 -11.16 11.15
C GLU A 20 -7.19 -9.76 10.55
N ILE A 21 -6.69 -9.67 9.32
CA ILE A 21 -6.44 -8.39 8.65
C ILE A 21 -7.72 -7.75 8.11
N CYS A 22 -8.69 -8.55 7.67
CA CYS A 22 -10.04 -8.06 7.33
C CYS A 22 -10.71 -7.44 8.55
N ASN A 23 -10.63 -8.12 9.71
CA ASN A 23 -11.15 -7.59 10.97
C ASN A 23 -10.46 -6.28 11.37
N PHE A 24 -9.14 -6.18 11.17
CA PHE A 24 -8.41 -4.94 11.40
C PHE A 24 -8.96 -3.78 10.56
N TRP A 25 -9.09 -3.95 9.24
CA TRP A 25 -9.60 -2.88 8.36
C TRP A 25 -11.06 -2.53 8.63
N HIS A 26 -11.88 -3.53 8.95
CA HIS A 26 -13.30 -3.33 9.23
C HIS A 26 -13.54 -2.66 10.58
N ASN A 27 -12.94 -3.18 11.66
CA ASN A 27 -13.23 -2.73 13.02
C ASN A 27 -12.19 -1.72 13.50
N THR A 28 -10.93 -2.13 13.63
CA THR A 28 -9.90 -1.29 14.24
C THR A 28 -9.66 0.00 13.46
N ALA A 29 -9.49 -0.09 12.15
CA ALA A 29 -9.25 1.09 11.32
C ALA A 29 -10.46 2.04 11.33
N THR A 30 -11.69 1.50 11.37
CA THR A 30 -12.90 2.32 11.49
C THR A 30 -12.97 3.02 12.84
N THR A 31 -12.66 2.34 13.94
CA THR A 31 -12.64 2.93 15.29
C THR A 31 -11.63 4.07 15.38
N VAL A 32 -10.39 3.84 14.94
CA VAL A 32 -9.36 4.89 14.91
C VAL A 32 -9.78 6.03 13.98
N ALA A 33 -10.39 5.73 12.83
CA ALA A 33 -10.89 6.76 11.93
C ALA A 33 -11.95 7.65 12.59
N LEU A 34 -12.88 7.08 13.36
CA LEU A 34 -13.91 7.85 14.07
C LEU A 34 -13.34 8.72 15.21
N GLN A 35 -12.18 8.35 15.76
CA GLN A 35 -11.48 9.13 16.80
C GLN A 35 -10.67 10.30 16.22
N HIS A 36 -10.19 10.18 14.97
CA HIS A 36 -9.34 11.18 14.34
C HIS A 36 -9.97 11.73 13.05
N PRO A 37 -10.49 12.97 13.04
CA PRO A 37 -11.21 13.53 11.89
C PRO A 37 -10.44 13.46 10.57
N PHE A 38 -9.12 13.65 10.59
CA PHE A 38 -8.29 13.57 9.39
C PHE A 38 -8.21 12.15 8.83
N VAL A 39 -8.15 11.13 9.70
CA VAL A 39 -8.21 9.72 9.29
C VAL A 39 -9.58 9.39 8.72
N LEU A 40 -10.67 9.89 9.32
CA LEU A 40 -12.02 9.73 8.77
C LEU A 40 -12.10 10.28 7.34
N GLN A 41 -11.57 11.48 7.09
CA GLN A 41 -11.55 12.04 5.72
C GLN A 41 -10.80 11.11 4.76
N GLN A 42 -9.69 10.50 5.19
CA GLN A 42 -8.94 9.57 4.35
C GLN A 42 -9.71 8.27 4.05
N VAL A 43 -10.42 7.73 5.05
CA VAL A 43 -11.32 6.58 4.89
C VAL A 43 -12.43 6.90 3.87
N LEU A 44 -13.03 8.09 3.96
CA LEU A 44 -14.07 8.51 3.01
C LEU A 44 -13.52 8.70 1.59
N SER A 45 -12.29 9.19 1.46
CA SER A 45 -11.58 9.29 0.17
C SER A 45 -11.43 7.92 -0.49
N LEU A 46 -10.92 6.93 0.24
CA LEU A 46 -10.78 5.57 -0.29
C LEU A 46 -12.12 4.92 -0.61
N ALA A 47 -13.14 5.15 0.22
CA ALA A 47 -14.48 4.67 -0.08
C ALA A 47 -15.02 5.27 -1.39
N ALA A 48 -14.80 6.57 -1.64
CA ALA A 48 -15.18 7.21 -2.89
C ALA A 48 -14.42 6.65 -4.09
N LEU A 49 -13.11 6.37 -3.98
CA LEU A 49 -12.34 5.69 -5.03
C LEU A 49 -12.88 4.29 -5.31
N HIS A 50 -13.26 3.55 -4.27
CA HIS A 50 -13.85 2.23 -4.46
C HIS A 50 -15.22 2.30 -5.16
N VAL A 51 -16.05 3.31 -4.85
CA VAL A 51 -17.29 3.55 -5.61
C VAL A 51 -16.97 3.91 -7.07
N ALA A 52 -16.00 4.78 -7.33
CA ALA A 52 -15.56 5.11 -8.69
C ALA A 52 -15.12 3.88 -9.49
N TYR A 53 -14.44 2.94 -8.81
CA TYR A 53 -14.02 1.68 -9.42
C TYR A 53 -15.21 0.79 -9.82
N LEU A 54 -16.24 0.74 -8.98
CA LEU A 54 -17.43 -0.09 -9.21
C LEU A 54 -18.41 0.54 -10.21
N ASN A 55 -18.40 1.87 -10.36
CA ASN A 55 -19.32 2.62 -11.21
C ASN A 55 -18.58 3.44 -12.28
N PRO A 56 -18.13 2.81 -13.40
CA PRO A 56 -17.40 3.51 -14.46
C PRO A 56 -18.15 4.71 -15.06
N ALA A 57 -19.49 4.69 -15.06
CA ALA A 57 -20.30 5.78 -15.61
C ALA A 57 -20.19 7.10 -14.82
N GLU A 58 -19.98 7.02 -13.51
CA GLU A 58 -19.88 8.17 -12.57
C GLU A 58 -18.47 8.30 -11.99
N GLN A 59 -17.50 7.67 -12.64
CA GLN A 59 -16.13 7.52 -12.14
C GLN A 59 -15.46 8.88 -11.88
N SER A 60 -15.58 9.81 -12.84
CA SER A 60 -14.97 11.14 -12.74
C SER A 60 -15.50 11.94 -11.54
N GLU A 61 -16.81 11.90 -11.30
CA GLU A 61 -17.45 12.56 -10.17
C GLU A 61 -16.91 11.99 -8.83
N HIS A 62 -16.87 10.67 -8.70
CA HIS A 62 -16.38 10.04 -7.49
C HIS A 62 -14.87 10.22 -7.26
N ILE A 63 -14.06 10.35 -8.31
CA ILE A 63 -12.65 10.72 -8.19
C ILE A 63 -12.51 12.15 -7.63
N VAL A 64 -13.32 13.10 -8.09
CA VAL A 64 -13.32 14.47 -7.55
C VAL A 64 -13.71 14.48 -6.07
N ILE A 65 -14.73 13.71 -5.69
CA ILE A 65 -15.14 13.55 -4.29
C ILE A 65 -14.00 12.95 -3.45
N ALA A 66 -13.32 11.94 -3.97
CA ALA A 66 -12.17 11.33 -3.30
C ALA A 66 -11.03 12.35 -3.10
N ALA A 67 -10.67 13.11 -4.13
CA ALA A 67 -9.63 14.13 -4.07
C ALA A 67 -9.95 15.24 -3.05
N ALA A 68 -11.22 15.67 -2.95
CA ALA A 68 -11.65 16.65 -1.96
C ALA A 68 -11.49 16.13 -0.52
N HIS A 69 -11.86 14.87 -0.28
CA HIS A 69 -11.65 14.22 1.01
C HIS A 69 -10.17 14.01 1.34
N HIS A 70 -9.35 13.59 0.37
CA HIS A 70 -7.90 13.44 0.51
C HIS A 70 -7.21 14.77 0.86
N THR A 71 -7.60 15.87 0.20
CA THR A 71 -7.03 17.19 0.48
C THR A 71 -7.27 17.60 1.94
N ARG A 72 -8.50 17.40 2.44
CA ARG A 72 -8.86 17.68 3.85
C ARG A 72 -8.12 16.77 4.82
N SER A 73 -7.98 15.49 4.46
CA SER A 73 -7.26 14.51 5.29
C SER A 73 -5.79 14.89 5.42
N LEU A 74 -5.14 15.31 4.33
CA LEU A 74 -3.75 15.72 4.28
C LEU A 74 -3.48 16.96 5.13
N GLN A 75 -4.34 17.97 5.06
CA GLN A 75 -4.22 19.17 5.91
C GLN A 75 -4.30 18.83 7.41
N GLY A 76 -5.22 17.95 7.78
CA GLY A 76 -5.34 17.48 9.16
C GLY A 76 -4.14 16.64 9.61
N PHE A 77 -3.63 15.77 8.74
CA PHE A 77 -2.42 14.99 9.00
C PHE A 77 -1.17 15.86 9.19
N GLN A 78 -0.96 16.86 8.33
CA GLN A 78 0.16 17.81 8.46
C GLN A 78 0.09 18.58 9.80
N SER A 79 -1.11 18.95 10.21
CA SER A 79 -1.35 19.60 11.50
C SER A 79 -1.04 18.65 12.67
N ALA A 80 -1.49 17.40 12.58
CA ALA A 80 -1.25 16.38 13.61
C ALA A 80 0.23 16.04 13.77
N ILE A 81 1.01 15.97 12.68
CA ILE A 81 2.46 15.80 12.75
C ILE A 81 3.13 17.00 13.44
N SER A 82 2.70 18.23 13.08
CA SER A 82 3.32 19.46 13.59
C SER A 82 3.06 19.70 15.07
N GLN A 83 1.95 19.19 15.61
CA GLN A 83 1.50 19.39 16.99
C GLN A 83 1.66 18.13 17.86
N ARG A 84 2.45 17.15 17.40
CA ARG A 84 2.57 15.85 18.05
C ARG A 84 3.23 15.97 19.43
N ASN A 85 2.56 15.45 20.46
CA ASN A 85 3.02 15.45 21.86
C ASN A 85 3.37 14.03 22.38
N ASP A 86 3.95 13.18 21.53
CA ASP A 86 4.28 11.77 21.84
C ASP A 86 3.11 10.87 22.34
N ASP A 87 1.86 11.33 22.21
CA ASP A 87 0.67 10.56 22.56
C ASP A 87 0.45 9.36 21.62
N ILE A 88 0.10 8.20 22.20
CA ILE A 88 -0.11 6.95 21.47
C ILE A 88 -1.37 7.00 20.60
N GLY A 89 -2.43 7.69 21.06
CA GLY A 89 -3.67 7.88 20.30
C GLY A 89 -3.41 8.69 19.02
N GLU A 90 -2.81 9.87 19.16
CA GLU A 90 -2.42 10.70 18.02
C GLU A 90 -1.44 9.96 17.07
N GLY A 91 -0.46 9.24 17.63
CA GLY A 91 0.43 8.39 16.84
C GLY A 91 -0.30 7.31 16.06
N SER A 92 -1.38 6.75 16.61
CA SER A 92 -2.22 5.74 15.94
C SER A 92 -2.98 6.34 14.76
N GLY A 93 -3.51 7.55 14.90
CA GLY A 93 -4.14 8.27 13.81
C GLY A 93 -3.15 8.58 12.67
N ILE A 94 -1.96 9.09 13.01
CA ILE A 94 -0.88 9.39 12.05
C ILE A 94 -0.45 8.12 11.29
N PHE A 95 -0.24 7.01 12.01
CA PHE A 95 0.15 5.74 11.41
C PHE A 95 -0.92 5.20 10.46
N LEU A 96 -2.19 5.17 10.91
CA LEU A 96 -3.27 4.64 10.09
C LEU A 96 -3.53 5.51 8.85
N TRP A 97 -3.52 6.85 8.98
CA TRP A 97 -3.63 7.75 7.84
C TRP A 97 -2.53 7.48 6.82
N SER A 98 -1.30 7.28 7.29
CA SER A 98 -0.15 6.99 6.44
C SER A 98 -0.37 5.72 5.60
N LEU A 99 -0.82 4.62 6.22
CA LEU A 99 -1.16 3.39 5.50
C LEU A 99 -2.29 3.59 4.48
N LEU A 100 -3.36 4.30 4.87
CA LEU A 100 -4.46 4.60 3.96
C LEU A 100 -4.04 5.54 2.82
N ASN A 101 -3.06 6.42 3.04
CA ASN A 101 -2.50 7.29 2.01
C ASN A 101 -1.72 6.48 0.97
N LEU A 102 -0.99 5.44 1.37
CA LEU A 102 -0.38 4.51 0.42
C LEU A 102 -1.45 3.91 -0.50
N LEU A 103 -2.53 3.36 0.07
CA LEU A 103 -3.63 2.80 -0.73
C LEU A 103 -4.24 3.81 -1.70
N TYR A 104 -4.35 5.08 -1.28
CA TYR A 104 -4.86 6.16 -2.12
C TYR A 104 -3.92 6.44 -3.29
N VAL A 105 -2.63 6.62 -3.02
CA VAL A 105 -1.60 6.87 -4.05
C VAL A 105 -1.56 5.73 -5.06
N PHE A 106 -1.57 4.47 -4.62
CA PHE A 106 -1.60 3.33 -5.54
C PHE A 106 -2.89 3.26 -6.36
N SER A 107 -4.03 3.63 -5.79
CA SER A 107 -5.30 3.65 -6.51
C SER A 107 -5.28 4.71 -7.62
N ILE A 108 -4.79 5.91 -7.32
CA ILE A 108 -4.69 7.01 -8.29
C ILE A 108 -3.61 6.74 -9.33
N MET A 109 -2.45 6.18 -8.98
CA MET A 109 -1.39 5.88 -9.95
C MET A 109 -1.69 4.64 -10.81
N GLY A 110 -2.49 3.72 -10.28
CA GLY A 110 -2.90 2.49 -10.96
C GLY A 110 -3.92 2.73 -12.06
N ARG A 111 -5.16 2.28 -11.83
CA ARG A 111 -6.21 2.28 -12.86
C ARG A 111 -6.62 3.71 -13.25
N PHE A 112 -6.86 4.57 -12.26
CA PHE A 112 -7.39 5.91 -12.50
C PHE A 112 -6.38 6.84 -13.19
N GLY A 113 -5.10 6.71 -12.88
CA GLY A 113 -4.04 7.50 -13.51
C GLY A 113 -3.80 7.09 -14.96
N ARG A 114 -4.07 5.83 -15.32
CA ARG A 114 -3.90 5.35 -16.70
C ARG A 114 -4.83 6.06 -17.68
N GLU A 115 -6.04 6.38 -17.24
CA GLU A 115 -7.05 7.05 -18.05
C GLU A 115 -6.74 8.56 -18.21
N ASN A 116 -5.89 9.12 -17.34
CA ASN A 116 -5.49 10.52 -17.35
C ASN A 116 -4.13 10.77 -18.03
N ASP A 117 -3.41 9.74 -18.47
CA ASP A 117 -2.14 9.92 -19.20
C ASP A 117 -2.44 10.55 -20.58
N THR A 118 -2.15 11.83 -20.74
CA THR A 118 -2.30 12.53 -22.03
C THR A 118 -1.00 12.52 -22.84
N THR A 119 0.14 12.43 -22.15
CA THR A 119 1.48 12.44 -22.74
C THR A 119 2.30 11.22 -22.33
N ILE A 120 3.40 10.97 -23.06
CA ILE A 120 4.40 9.96 -22.68
C ILE A 120 5.06 10.34 -21.35
N GLU A 121 5.19 11.64 -21.06
CA GLU A 121 5.76 12.17 -19.83
C GLU A 121 4.85 11.88 -18.63
N ASP A 122 3.53 12.07 -18.75
CA ASP A 122 2.55 11.70 -17.72
C ASP A 122 2.66 10.21 -17.38
N ARG A 123 2.71 9.38 -18.43
CA ARG A 123 2.86 7.93 -18.28
C ARG A 123 4.19 7.57 -17.63
N ARG A 124 5.29 8.21 -18.01
CA ARG A 124 6.62 7.98 -17.42
C ARG A 124 6.64 8.40 -15.96
N ALA A 125 6.15 9.57 -15.60
CA ALA A 125 6.08 10.04 -14.22
C ALA A 125 5.24 9.10 -13.34
N ARG A 126 4.14 8.57 -13.89
CA ARG A 126 3.28 7.59 -13.21
C ARG A 126 3.92 6.22 -13.06
N VAL A 127 4.59 5.70 -14.09
CA VAL A 127 5.19 4.35 -14.10
C VAL A 127 6.54 4.31 -13.39
N LEU A 128 7.42 5.26 -13.68
CA LEU A 128 8.76 5.35 -13.09
C LEU A 128 8.72 5.96 -11.68
N GLY A 129 7.60 6.57 -11.32
CA GLY A 129 7.30 6.96 -9.94
C GLY A 129 8.12 8.13 -9.41
N THR A 130 8.61 9.00 -10.29
CA THR A 130 9.37 10.22 -9.93
C THR A 130 8.68 11.08 -8.87
N ASN A 131 7.35 11.11 -8.87
CA ASN A 131 6.56 11.89 -7.90
C ASN A 131 6.11 11.07 -6.68
N TRP A 132 5.76 9.79 -6.86
CA TRP A 132 5.10 9.03 -5.80
C TRP A 132 6.05 8.12 -5.02
N ILE A 133 7.17 7.67 -5.60
CA ILE A 133 8.19 6.88 -4.89
C ILE A 133 8.78 7.68 -3.73
N PRO A 134 9.23 8.94 -3.92
CA PRO A 134 9.72 9.74 -2.80
C PRO A 134 8.67 9.94 -1.70
N LEU A 135 7.40 10.16 -2.08
CA LEU A 135 6.29 10.30 -1.14
C LEU A 135 6.05 9.01 -0.33
N THR A 136 6.04 7.85 -1.00
CA THR A 136 5.91 6.55 -0.34
C THR A 136 7.09 6.27 0.58
N ARG A 137 8.32 6.59 0.18
CA ARG A 137 9.52 6.37 1.00
C ARG A 137 9.60 7.34 2.19
N GLY A 138 9.10 8.56 2.04
CA GLY A 138 9.00 9.55 3.11
C GLY A 138 8.20 9.02 4.32
N ILE A 139 7.27 8.09 4.09
CA ILE A 139 6.46 7.45 5.12
C ILE A 139 7.30 6.65 6.14
N SER A 140 8.47 6.17 5.74
CA SER A 140 9.37 5.44 6.63
C SER A 140 9.86 6.31 7.78
N SER A 141 9.99 7.63 7.57
CA SER A 141 10.31 8.57 8.65
C SER A 141 9.14 8.73 9.62
N VAL A 142 7.92 8.79 9.09
CA VAL A 142 6.68 8.84 9.88
C VAL A 142 6.55 7.59 10.74
N PHE A 143 6.78 6.39 10.17
CA PHE A 143 6.69 5.13 10.91
C PHE A 143 7.66 5.09 12.10
N LYS A 144 8.90 5.55 11.91
CA LYS A 144 9.87 5.68 13.01
C LYS A 144 9.38 6.63 14.09
N SER A 145 8.76 7.76 13.70
CA SER A 145 8.26 8.75 14.67
C SER A 145 7.08 8.24 15.50
N VAL A 146 6.29 7.29 14.99
CA VAL A 146 5.11 6.73 15.67
C VAL A 146 5.30 5.28 16.13
N ASP A 147 6.55 4.82 16.27
CA ASP A 147 6.86 3.45 16.68
C ASP A 147 6.10 3.01 17.95
N PRO A 148 5.98 3.82 19.03
CA PRO A 148 5.21 3.42 20.20
C PRO A 148 3.74 3.09 19.89
N ALA A 149 3.11 3.83 18.98
CA ALA A 149 1.77 3.54 18.52
C ALA A 149 1.74 2.25 17.70
N ILE A 150 2.71 2.05 16.80
CA ILE A 150 2.85 0.82 16.01
C ILE A 150 3.00 -0.39 16.92
N GLN A 151 3.71 -0.29 18.05
CA GLN A 151 3.89 -1.38 19.02
C GLN A 151 2.66 -1.65 19.90
N SER A 152 1.68 -0.73 19.97
CA SER A 152 0.45 -0.90 20.76
C SER A 152 -0.45 -2.03 20.25
N ASP A 153 -1.32 -2.58 21.09
CA ASP A 153 -2.21 -3.68 20.67
C ASP A 153 -3.15 -3.32 19.51
N THR A 154 -3.43 -2.02 19.30
CA THR A 154 -4.22 -1.50 18.18
C THR A 154 -3.75 -2.06 16.84
N PHE A 155 -2.43 -2.11 16.59
CA PHE A 155 -1.88 -2.54 15.30
C PHE A 155 -1.26 -3.95 15.33
N LYS A 156 -1.62 -4.78 16.31
CA LYS A 156 -1.07 -6.14 16.46
C LYS A 156 -1.24 -7.00 15.20
N ALA A 157 -2.40 -6.93 14.56
CA ALA A 157 -2.68 -7.64 13.30
C ALA A 157 -1.72 -7.23 12.18
N LEU A 158 -1.47 -5.92 12.03
CA LEU A 158 -0.51 -5.39 11.05
C LEU A 158 0.93 -5.75 11.41
N ARG A 159 1.32 -5.68 12.69
CA ARG A 159 2.67 -6.09 13.12
C ARG A 159 2.92 -7.56 12.85
N ARG A 160 1.95 -8.43 13.11
CA ARG A 160 2.07 -9.86 12.80
C ARG A 160 2.23 -10.10 11.30
N PHE A 161 1.48 -9.37 10.49
CA PHE A 161 1.60 -9.39 9.04
C PHE A 161 2.99 -8.91 8.58
N GLY A 162 3.52 -7.84 9.19
CA GLY A 162 4.91 -7.39 9.03
C GLY A 162 5.91 -8.48 9.41
N GLY A 163 5.76 -9.11 10.57
CA GLY A 163 6.59 -10.23 11.05
C GLY A 163 6.78 -11.35 10.03
N CYS A 164 5.74 -11.66 9.26
CA CYS A 164 5.82 -12.63 8.17
C CYS A 164 6.76 -12.18 7.04
N TRP A 165 6.83 -10.88 6.75
CA TRP A 165 7.79 -10.31 5.82
C TRP A 165 9.22 -10.45 6.36
N GLU A 166 9.53 -10.04 7.59
CA GLU A 166 10.92 -10.09 8.07
C GLU A 166 11.49 -11.52 8.10
N SER A 167 10.66 -12.49 8.49
CA SER A 167 11.03 -13.91 8.56
C SER A 167 11.05 -14.64 7.21
N LEU A 168 10.56 -14.03 6.14
CA LEU A 168 10.49 -14.66 4.82
C LEU A 168 11.88 -14.72 4.14
N ASP A 169 12.32 -15.93 3.83
CA ASP A 169 13.43 -16.17 2.91
C ASP A 169 12.89 -16.63 1.54
N PRO A 170 13.09 -15.83 0.47
CA PRO A 170 12.64 -16.22 -0.87
C PRO A 170 13.25 -17.53 -1.36
N LYS A 171 14.40 -17.97 -0.82
CA LYS A 171 14.99 -19.28 -1.19
C LYS A 171 14.14 -20.47 -0.74
N ASN A 172 13.38 -20.30 0.34
CA ASN A 172 12.58 -21.35 0.95
C ASN A 172 11.16 -21.42 0.36
N VAL A 173 10.76 -20.42 -0.42
CA VAL A 173 9.46 -20.33 -1.08
C VAL A 173 9.70 -20.28 -2.59
N LEU A 174 9.87 -21.46 -3.19
CA LEU A 174 10.05 -21.60 -4.64
C LEU A 174 8.74 -21.20 -5.34
N CYS A 175 8.66 -19.96 -5.80
CA CYS A 175 7.62 -19.53 -6.71
C CYS A 175 8.00 -19.90 -8.16
N GLU A 176 7.03 -20.18 -9.03
CA GLU A 176 7.32 -20.48 -10.44
C GLU A 176 8.05 -19.30 -11.11
N GLN A 177 7.73 -18.08 -10.68
CA GLN A 177 8.31 -16.83 -11.15
C GLN A 177 9.80 -16.70 -10.82
N ASP A 178 10.29 -17.37 -9.78
CA ASP A 178 11.71 -17.35 -9.39
C ASP A 178 12.62 -17.93 -10.48
N ARG A 179 12.10 -18.85 -11.31
CA ARG A 179 12.81 -19.38 -12.49
C ARG A 179 13.12 -18.29 -13.52
N HIS A 180 12.31 -17.23 -13.56
CA HIS A 180 12.51 -16.09 -14.45
C HIS A 180 13.37 -15.00 -13.79
N PHE A 181 13.27 -14.81 -12.48
CA PHE A 181 13.99 -13.75 -11.79
C PHE A 181 15.47 -14.07 -11.56
N VAL A 182 15.80 -15.29 -11.11
CA VAL A 182 17.18 -15.67 -10.78
C VAL A 182 18.16 -15.47 -11.96
N PRO A 183 17.81 -15.85 -13.21
CA PRO A 183 18.71 -15.62 -14.35
C PRO A 183 19.00 -14.15 -14.66
N LEU A 184 18.15 -13.20 -14.24
CA LEU A 184 18.34 -11.78 -14.52
C LEU A 184 19.65 -11.25 -13.92
N ALA A 185 20.13 -11.84 -12.83
CA ALA A 185 21.40 -11.46 -12.19
C ALA A 185 22.62 -11.49 -13.13
N LYS A 186 22.55 -12.29 -14.20
CA LYS A 186 23.59 -12.35 -15.23
C LYS A 186 23.68 -11.08 -16.08
N ILE A 187 22.60 -10.30 -16.20
CA ILE A 187 22.54 -9.10 -17.04
C ILE A 187 23.47 -8.01 -16.51
N TRP A 188 23.62 -7.91 -15.20
CA TRP A 188 24.43 -6.90 -14.52
C TRP A 188 25.65 -7.49 -13.83
N GLU A 189 26.14 -8.65 -14.30
CA GLU A 189 27.22 -9.38 -13.63
C GLU A 189 28.50 -8.55 -13.51
N ASP A 190 28.82 -7.79 -14.55
CA ASP A 190 30.00 -6.93 -14.69
C ASP A 190 29.68 -5.44 -14.39
N ASN A 191 28.51 -5.12 -13.84
CA ASN A 191 28.11 -3.74 -13.56
C ASN A 191 28.67 -3.25 -12.22
N ASN A 192 29.09 -1.99 -12.14
CA ASN A 192 29.58 -1.37 -10.90
C ASN A 192 28.52 -1.36 -9.77
N ASP A 193 27.24 -1.29 -10.13
CA ASP A 193 26.10 -1.27 -9.21
C ASP A 193 25.50 -2.67 -8.95
N LYS A 194 26.23 -3.74 -9.28
CA LYS A 194 25.81 -5.15 -9.12
C LYS A 194 25.21 -5.42 -7.73
N ALA A 195 25.83 -4.92 -6.66
CA ALA A 195 25.36 -5.13 -5.30
C ALA A 195 23.93 -4.60 -5.07
N THR A 196 23.63 -3.41 -5.60
CA THR A 196 22.30 -2.79 -5.50
C THR A 196 21.27 -3.54 -6.32
N TYR A 197 21.62 -3.99 -7.52
CA TYR A 197 20.72 -4.80 -8.34
C TYR A 197 20.45 -6.17 -7.73
N ASP A 198 21.46 -6.82 -7.14
CA ASP A 198 21.30 -8.11 -6.45
C ASP A 198 20.39 -7.98 -5.22
N GLU A 199 20.56 -6.93 -4.43
CA GLU A 199 19.68 -6.62 -3.29
C GLU A 199 18.24 -6.34 -3.74
N THR A 200 18.08 -5.54 -4.78
CA THR A 200 16.76 -5.22 -5.35
C THR A 200 16.08 -6.47 -5.89
N LEU A 201 16.81 -7.33 -6.60
CA LEU A 201 16.30 -8.61 -7.10
C LEU A 201 15.86 -9.51 -5.94
N LYS A 202 16.65 -9.57 -4.86
CA LYS A 202 16.27 -10.32 -3.64
C LYS A 202 14.96 -9.82 -3.05
N ILE A 203 14.77 -8.50 -2.97
CA ILE A 203 13.55 -7.88 -2.44
C ILE A 203 12.37 -8.17 -3.37
N LEU A 204 12.54 -8.04 -4.69
CA LEU A 204 11.51 -8.40 -5.67
C LEU A 204 11.05 -9.85 -5.50
N ARG A 205 11.99 -10.79 -5.43
CA ARG A 205 11.70 -12.21 -5.21
C ARG A 205 10.96 -12.43 -3.89
N LYS A 206 11.39 -11.75 -2.84
CA LYS A 206 10.73 -11.79 -1.52
C LYS A 206 9.30 -11.24 -1.59
N CYS A 207 9.03 -10.17 -2.33
CA CYS A 207 7.68 -9.65 -2.56
C CYS A 207 6.77 -10.68 -3.23
N TYR A 208 7.25 -11.36 -4.27
CA TYR A 208 6.48 -12.42 -4.95
C TYR A 208 6.21 -13.62 -4.04
N ALA A 209 7.22 -14.09 -3.30
CA ALA A 209 7.06 -15.14 -2.31
C ALA A 209 6.04 -14.74 -1.23
N PHE A 210 6.09 -13.50 -0.76
CA PHE A 210 5.16 -12.96 0.23
C PHE A 210 3.73 -12.93 -0.28
N THR A 211 3.50 -12.48 -1.52
CA THR A 211 2.17 -12.48 -2.14
C THR A 211 1.60 -13.90 -2.27
N ASN A 212 2.41 -14.88 -2.65
CA ASN A 212 1.98 -16.28 -2.82
C ASN A 212 1.59 -16.97 -1.50
N LEU A 213 2.21 -16.59 -0.38
CA LEU A 213 1.88 -17.15 0.95
C LEU A 213 0.43 -16.91 1.38
N PHE A 214 -0.18 -15.81 0.93
CA PHE A 214 -1.57 -15.48 1.27
C PHE A 214 -2.56 -15.94 0.19
N GLU A 215 -2.12 -16.27 -1.02
CA GLU A 215 -2.99 -16.86 -2.04
C GLU A 215 -3.25 -18.36 -1.79
N THR A 216 -2.24 -19.07 -1.28
CA THR A 216 -2.30 -20.53 -1.07
C THR A 216 -3.05 -20.96 0.20
N ARG A 217 -3.27 -20.08 1.17
CA ARG A 217 -4.03 -20.40 2.40
C ARG A 217 -5.56 -20.30 2.26
N ASP A 218 -6.05 -19.70 1.17
CA ASP A 218 -7.48 -19.37 0.97
C ASP A 218 -8.19 -20.25 -0.10
N THR A 219 -7.57 -21.33 -0.59
CA THR A 219 -8.21 -22.17 -1.63
C THR A 219 -9.27 -23.10 -1.06
N GLN A 220 -10.54 -22.68 -1.09
CA GLN A 220 -11.63 -23.56 -1.51
C GLN A 220 -11.59 -23.71 -3.04
N PRO A 221 -11.83 -24.91 -3.60
CA PRO A 221 -11.49 -25.25 -4.98
C PRO A 221 -12.63 -24.98 -5.97
N GLU A 222 -13.29 -23.81 -5.92
CA GLU A 222 -14.23 -23.42 -6.97
C GLU A 222 -14.05 -21.95 -7.36
N MET A 223 -14.02 -21.70 -8.67
CA MET A 223 -13.82 -20.43 -9.40
C MET A 223 -12.40 -20.10 -9.84
N THR A 224 -11.92 -20.92 -10.77
CA THR A 224 -10.85 -20.58 -11.72
C THR A 224 -11.33 -19.54 -12.76
N SER A 225 -10.48 -18.52 -12.97
CA SER A 225 -10.22 -17.78 -14.23
C SER A 225 -10.20 -16.24 -14.19
N GLU A 226 -10.60 -15.58 -13.10
CA GLU A 226 -10.43 -14.11 -12.94
C GLU A 226 -9.84 -13.66 -11.58
N TRP A 227 -9.53 -14.60 -10.68
CA TRP A 227 -9.44 -14.36 -9.23
C TRP A 227 -8.05 -14.21 -8.59
N THR A 228 -6.98 -14.08 -9.39
CA THR A 228 -5.59 -13.84 -8.91
C THR A 228 -5.26 -12.36 -8.63
N SER A 229 -6.27 -11.48 -8.62
CA SER A 229 -6.07 -10.02 -8.63
C SER A 229 -6.07 -9.36 -7.25
N HIS A 230 -6.41 -10.08 -6.18
CA HIS A 230 -6.77 -9.47 -4.89
C HIS A 230 -5.63 -9.38 -3.86
N ASN A 231 -4.40 -9.77 -4.20
CA ASN A 231 -3.22 -9.56 -3.33
C ASN A 231 -2.15 -8.63 -3.97
N ARG A 232 -2.57 -7.86 -4.98
CA ARG A 232 -1.69 -7.07 -5.87
C ARG A 232 -1.12 -5.79 -5.28
N VAL A 233 -1.66 -5.25 -4.19
CA VAL A 233 -1.20 -3.94 -3.67
C VAL A 233 -0.03 -4.10 -2.70
N THR A 234 -0.03 -5.15 -1.89
CA THR A 234 0.96 -5.34 -0.82
C THR A 234 2.38 -5.58 -1.35
N GLY A 235 2.53 -6.40 -2.40
CA GLY A 235 3.83 -6.70 -3.00
C GLY A 235 4.54 -5.44 -3.51
N PRO A 236 3.92 -4.63 -4.39
CA PRO A 236 4.46 -3.35 -4.83
C PRO A 236 4.75 -2.38 -3.69
N VAL A 237 3.83 -2.17 -2.74
CA VAL A 237 4.05 -1.27 -1.57
C VAL A 237 5.32 -1.67 -0.83
N VAL A 238 5.45 -2.95 -0.48
CA VAL A 238 6.61 -3.48 0.23
C VAL A 238 7.87 -3.34 -0.61
N PHE A 239 7.81 -3.59 -1.92
CA PHE A 239 8.95 -3.41 -2.81
C PHE A 239 9.50 -1.98 -2.72
N ILE A 240 8.64 -0.96 -2.81
CA ILE A 240 9.06 0.45 -2.78
C ILE A 240 9.64 0.84 -1.42
N LEU A 241 9.06 0.33 -0.33
CA LEU A 241 9.51 0.64 1.03
C LEU A 241 10.86 0.02 1.38
N TYR A 242 11.14 -1.19 0.89
CA TYR A 242 12.33 -1.94 1.28
C TYR A 242 13.48 -1.87 0.26
N THR A 243 13.21 -1.56 -1.00
CA THR A 243 14.27 -1.44 -2.04
C THR A 243 15.27 -0.34 -1.70
N PRO A 244 16.59 -0.52 -1.95
CA PRO A 244 17.60 0.51 -1.68
C PRO A 244 17.29 1.83 -2.38
N GLU A 245 17.64 2.95 -1.74
CA GLU A 245 17.45 4.28 -2.33
C GLU A 245 18.28 4.46 -3.62
N HIS A 246 19.52 3.98 -3.59
CA HIS A 246 20.44 3.97 -4.73
C HIS A 246 19.82 3.33 -5.98
N TYR A 247 18.98 2.30 -5.84
CA TYR A 247 18.30 1.68 -6.98
C TYR A 247 17.39 2.68 -7.72
N PHE A 248 16.69 3.54 -6.98
CA PHE A 248 15.80 4.54 -7.56
C PHE A 248 16.57 5.72 -8.16
N GLU A 249 17.73 6.07 -7.60
CA GLU A 249 18.64 7.07 -8.19
C GLU A 249 19.18 6.61 -9.56
N LEU A 250 19.37 5.30 -9.75
CA LEU A 250 19.77 4.72 -11.04
C LEU A 250 18.65 4.70 -12.10
N LEU A 251 17.40 5.01 -11.73
CA LEU A 251 16.26 5.06 -12.66
C LEU A 251 16.01 6.46 -13.25
N THR A 252 16.64 7.50 -12.67
CA THR A 252 16.51 8.90 -13.08
C THR A 252 17.66 9.32 -13.99
#